data_AF-A0A946MUM1-F1
#
_entry.id   AF-A0A946MUM1-F1
#
_cell.length_a   1.000
_cell.length_b   1.000
_cell.length_c   1.000
_cell.angle_alpha   90.00
_cell.angle_beta   90.00
_cell.angle_gamma   90.00
#
_symmetry.space_group_name_H-M   'P 1'
#
loop_
_entity.id
_entity.type
_entity.pdbx_description
1 polymer ?
#
loop_
_entity_poly.entity_id
_entity_poly.type
_entity_poly.pdbx_seq_one_letter_code
_entity_poly.pdbx_strand_id
1 'polypeptide(L)'
;MSAVVWLLVRRSPPPPFHFSGWLLLDLMIVVGALYGAAIIGTDALARPANEMWLLGASVQLIATSLIFILQGLYRSVIRYMGQQAVWDLVKAVSYSTLALASVSMVTSLSLPGTALLVYWLLLFVGIGGVRLTSRAWHQISTRADARRVIIYGAGESGRQLLNALNHGSDYRVVAFIDDNPDLHETVINGRPVLGAGDVPSLVEEHVVGQVLLAIPSASQERRRAIINSLVGLPVRVRTIPKISELISGNAIVNQIQDVDLDDLLGREPVPPHPELIGRCITDKVVMVTGAGGSIGSELCRQILTSAPKELILLDISEFALYSVDREMKSLCHRHGLHFPIITLLGSVRDEQRLESIFKTFSVDTVYHAAAYKHVPMVEYNVSEGVANNVHGTWSAAWAAHRAGVGTFVLVSTDKAVRPTNVMGASKRFAELILQGLSQIETPTRFCIVRFGNVLGSSGSVVPLFREQISSGGPVTVTHPEVSRYFMSIREAAQLVLQSGALGTGGDVLVLDMGEPVRIVELAERMIRLSGYDVERDNMFGEQIDVEYIGLRP
;
A
#
# COMPACT_ATOMS: atom_id res chain seq x y z
N MET A 1 -27.82 -21.86 -40.31
CA MET A 1 -27.70 -20.40 -40.53
C MET A 1 -27.32 -19.67 -39.22
N SER A 2 -26.27 -20.11 -38.51
CA SER A 2 -25.94 -19.54 -37.18
C SER A 2 -24.43 -19.31 -36.90
N ALA A 3 -23.51 -19.93 -37.64
CA ALA A 3 -22.07 -19.67 -37.49
C ALA A 3 -21.57 -18.44 -38.28
N VAL A 4 -22.22 -18.13 -39.42
CA VAL A 4 -21.84 -17.00 -40.30
C VAL A 4 -22.35 -15.66 -39.74
N VAL A 5 -23.51 -15.66 -39.08
CA VAL A 5 -24.10 -14.47 -38.45
C VAL A 5 -23.33 -14.08 -37.18
N TRP A 6 -22.79 -15.05 -36.44
CA TRP A 6 -22.01 -14.78 -35.22
C TRP A 6 -20.64 -14.14 -35.50
N LEU A 7 -20.08 -14.32 -36.70
CA LEU A 7 -18.81 -13.72 -37.16
C LEU A 7 -18.90 -12.21 -37.50
N LEU A 8 -20.12 -11.68 -37.62
CA LEU A 8 -20.39 -10.30 -38.04
C LEU A 8 -20.73 -9.33 -36.89
N VAL A 9 -21.14 -9.82 -35.72
CA VAL A 9 -21.86 -8.99 -34.71
C VAL A 9 -20.97 -8.28 -33.67
N ARG A 10 -19.66 -8.55 -33.58
CA ARG A 10 -18.73 -7.75 -32.74
C ARG A 10 -17.54 -7.25 -33.54
N ARG A 11 -17.74 -6.17 -34.29
CA ARG A 11 -16.70 -5.50 -35.08
C ARG A 11 -16.83 -3.99 -34.92
N SER A 12 -16.52 -3.44 -33.75
CA SER A 12 -16.28 -2.00 -33.65
C SER A 12 -15.02 -1.68 -34.48
N PRO A 13 -15.11 -0.86 -35.53
CA PRO A 13 -13.94 -0.52 -36.33
C PRO A 13 -12.97 0.31 -35.47
N PRO A 14 -11.64 0.16 -35.68
CA PRO A 14 -10.67 1.08 -35.10
C PRO A 14 -10.96 2.53 -35.55
N PRO A 15 -10.53 3.54 -34.78
CA PRO A 15 -10.71 4.94 -35.17
C PRO A 15 -10.15 5.19 -36.58
N PRO A 16 -10.89 5.93 -37.44
CA PRO A 16 -10.70 5.92 -38.89
C PRO A 16 -9.32 6.44 -39.34
N PHE A 17 -8.70 7.35 -38.59
CA PHE A 17 -7.41 7.97 -38.93
C PHE A 17 -6.19 7.06 -38.74
N HIS A 18 -6.22 6.16 -37.77
CA HIS A 18 -5.09 5.24 -37.56
C HIS A 18 -5.19 4.04 -38.52
N PHE A 19 -6.39 3.57 -38.81
CA PHE A 19 -6.62 2.44 -39.71
C PHE A 19 -6.17 2.75 -41.15
N SER A 20 -6.54 3.91 -41.69
CA SER A 20 -6.21 4.30 -43.06
C SER A 20 -4.69 4.47 -43.26
N GLY A 21 -4.00 5.08 -42.29
CA GLY A 21 -2.54 5.25 -42.34
C GLY A 21 -1.78 3.92 -42.33
N TRP A 22 -2.18 2.98 -41.47
CA TRP A 22 -1.55 1.64 -41.40
C TRP A 22 -1.83 0.80 -42.63
N LEU A 23 -3.06 0.84 -43.15
CA LEU A 23 -3.41 0.15 -44.38
C LEU A 23 -2.59 0.69 -45.56
N LEU A 24 -2.44 2.00 -45.70
CA LEU A 24 -1.63 2.59 -46.77
C LEU A 24 -0.16 2.16 -46.69
N LEU A 25 0.42 2.17 -45.49
CA LEU A 25 1.80 1.76 -45.26
C LEU A 25 2.00 0.27 -45.55
N ASP A 26 1.10 -0.59 -45.06
CA ASP A 26 1.16 -2.03 -45.32
C ASP A 26 0.98 -2.31 -46.82
N LEU A 27 0.16 -1.54 -47.54
CA LEU A 27 0.01 -1.67 -49.00
C LEU A 27 1.25 -1.24 -49.77
N MET A 28 1.96 -0.20 -49.34
CA MET A 28 3.26 0.15 -49.92
C MET A 28 4.28 -0.98 -49.76
N ILE A 29 4.29 -1.64 -48.60
CA ILE A 29 5.12 -2.82 -48.35
C ILE A 29 4.72 -3.99 -49.25
N VAL A 30 3.41 -4.23 -49.44
CA VAL A 30 2.92 -5.28 -50.36
C VAL A 30 3.40 -5.03 -51.79
N VAL A 31 3.29 -3.79 -52.29
CA VAL A 31 3.79 -3.43 -53.62
C VAL A 31 5.30 -3.62 -53.72
N GLY A 32 6.06 -3.16 -52.71
CA GLY A 32 7.51 -3.36 -52.66
C GLY A 32 7.92 -4.83 -52.61
N ALA A 33 7.19 -5.65 -51.85
CA ALA A 33 7.42 -7.09 -51.76
C ALA A 33 7.10 -7.81 -53.08
N LEU A 34 6.01 -7.44 -53.76
CA LEU A 34 5.66 -7.98 -55.08
C LEU A 34 6.72 -7.63 -56.12
N TYR A 35 7.19 -6.39 -56.13
CA TYR A 35 8.23 -5.93 -57.04
C TYR A 35 9.59 -6.60 -56.75
N GLY A 36 9.98 -6.72 -55.47
CA GLY A 36 11.19 -7.42 -55.06
C GLY A 36 11.15 -8.91 -55.41
N ALA A 37 10.01 -9.57 -55.21
CA ALA A 37 9.81 -10.96 -55.62
C ALA A 37 9.88 -11.13 -57.14
N ALA A 38 9.38 -10.16 -57.91
CA ALA A 38 9.48 -10.16 -59.36
C ALA A 38 10.93 -10.04 -59.85
N ILE A 39 11.70 -9.11 -59.29
CA ILE A 39 13.11 -8.86 -59.68
C ILE A 39 14.01 -10.04 -59.33
N ILE A 40 13.84 -10.60 -58.12
CA ILE A 40 14.71 -11.68 -57.65
C ILE A 40 14.28 -13.02 -58.25
N GLY A 41 12.97 -13.19 -58.47
CA GLY A 41 12.38 -14.41 -59.00
C GLY A 41 12.48 -14.54 -60.51
N THR A 42 12.55 -13.43 -61.24
CA THR A 42 12.72 -13.44 -62.70
C THR A 42 13.97 -12.63 -63.02
N ASP A 43 14.96 -13.24 -63.67
CA ASP A 43 16.27 -12.66 -64.02
C ASP A 43 16.17 -11.48 -65.04
N ALA A 44 15.03 -10.80 -65.11
CA ALA A 44 14.65 -9.82 -66.12
C ALA A 44 14.35 -8.47 -65.47
N LEU A 45 15.38 -7.63 -65.37
CA LEU A 45 15.31 -6.24 -64.89
C LEU A 45 14.48 -5.29 -65.78
N ALA A 46 13.84 -5.75 -66.85
CA ALA A 46 13.22 -4.86 -67.84
C ALA A 46 12.16 -5.51 -68.76
N ARG A 47 11.11 -6.13 -68.22
CA ARG A 47 9.87 -6.24 -69.01
C ARG A 47 8.95 -5.08 -68.64
N PRO A 48 8.50 -4.23 -69.59
CA PRO A 48 7.45 -3.26 -69.30
C PRO A 48 6.24 -4.04 -68.78
N ALA A 49 5.60 -3.50 -67.75
CA ALA A 49 4.46 -4.16 -67.11
C ALA A 49 3.35 -4.40 -68.15
N ASN A 50 3.28 -5.62 -68.68
CA ASN A 50 2.16 -6.01 -69.54
C ASN A 50 0.86 -5.80 -68.77
N GLU A 51 -0.25 -5.51 -69.47
CA GLU A 51 -1.56 -5.28 -68.85
C GLU A 51 -1.96 -6.42 -67.90
N MET A 52 -1.55 -7.66 -68.22
CA MET A 52 -1.76 -8.84 -67.38
C MET A 52 -1.00 -8.79 -66.04
N TRP A 53 0.20 -8.21 -66.02
CA TRP A 53 1.01 -8.02 -64.81
C TRP A 53 0.38 -6.97 -63.90
N LEU A 54 -0.09 -5.85 -64.48
CA LEU A 54 -0.80 -4.80 -63.74
C LEU A 54 -2.14 -5.32 -63.19
N LEU A 55 -2.87 -6.12 -63.96
CA LEU A 55 -4.09 -6.78 -63.52
C LEU A 55 -3.81 -7.76 -62.36
N GLY A 56 -2.80 -8.61 -62.50
CA GLY A 56 -2.39 -9.56 -61.45
C GLY A 56 -1.95 -8.87 -60.16
N ALA A 57 -1.14 -7.81 -60.27
CA ALA A 57 -0.72 -7.00 -59.12
C ALA A 57 -1.90 -6.31 -58.43
N SER A 58 -2.86 -5.78 -59.20
CA SER A 58 -4.06 -5.12 -58.66
C SER A 58 -4.96 -6.12 -57.93
N VAL A 59 -5.19 -7.30 -58.52
CA VAL A 59 -5.95 -8.40 -57.89
C VAL A 59 -5.27 -8.84 -56.59
N GLN A 60 -3.94 -8.98 -56.61
CA GLN A 60 -3.18 -9.38 -55.42
C GLN A 60 -3.21 -8.33 -54.31
N LEU A 61 -3.17 -7.05 -54.66
CA LEU A 61 -3.26 -5.94 -53.71
C LEU A 61 -4.64 -5.94 -53.03
N ILE A 62 -5.72 -6.14 -53.79
CA ILE A 62 -7.09 -6.25 -53.28
C ILE A 62 -7.24 -7.48 -52.39
N ALA A 63 -6.76 -8.65 -52.84
CA ALA A 63 -6.81 -9.89 -52.08
C ALA A 63 -6.07 -9.77 -50.75
N THR A 64 -4.86 -9.21 -50.76
CA THR A 64 -4.04 -9.03 -49.54
C THR A 64 -4.68 -8.02 -48.58
N SER A 65 -5.24 -6.92 -49.11
CA SER A 65 -6.02 -5.96 -48.31
C SER A 65 -7.18 -6.65 -47.59
N LEU A 66 -7.95 -7.46 -48.31
CA LEU A 66 -9.09 -8.18 -47.76
C LEU A 66 -8.66 -9.21 -46.70
N ILE A 67 -7.58 -9.95 -46.96
CA ILE A 67 -7.01 -10.91 -46.01
C ILE A 67 -6.60 -10.21 -44.72
N PHE A 68 -5.88 -9.08 -44.79
CA PHE A 68 -5.42 -8.35 -43.60
C PHE A 68 -6.60 -7.79 -42.78
N ILE A 69 -7.66 -7.34 -43.45
CA ILE A 69 -8.89 -6.86 -42.81
C ILE A 69 -9.64 -8.02 -42.14
N LEU A 70 -9.79 -9.16 -42.83
CA LEU A 70 -10.52 -10.33 -42.32
C LEU A 70 -9.79 -11.03 -41.17
N GLN A 71 -8.45 -11.13 -41.25
CA GLN A 71 -7.60 -11.66 -40.19
C GLN A 71 -7.47 -10.68 -39.00
N GLY A 72 -8.09 -9.49 -39.08
CA GLY A 72 -8.12 -8.54 -37.97
C GLY A 72 -6.76 -7.92 -37.65
N LEU A 73 -5.85 -7.89 -38.63
CA LEU A 73 -4.46 -7.46 -38.45
C LEU A 73 -4.33 -5.98 -38.00
N TYR A 74 -5.38 -5.18 -38.26
CA TYR A 74 -5.50 -3.77 -37.87
C TYR A 74 -6.36 -3.53 -36.62
N ARG A 75 -6.87 -4.59 -35.96
CA ARG A 75 -7.61 -4.49 -34.70
C ARG A 75 -6.71 -4.49 -33.48
N SER A 76 -5.50 -5.03 -33.63
CA SER A 76 -4.49 -5.00 -32.58
C SER A 76 -3.97 -3.57 -32.43
N VAL A 77 -4.44 -2.87 -31.41
CA VAL A 77 -3.81 -1.63 -30.94
C VAL A 77 -2.36 -2.00 -30.59
N ILE A 78 -1.39 -1.35 -31.22
CA ILE A 78 0.08 -1.62 -31.11
C ILE A 78 0.54 -1.78 -29.65
N ARG A 79 -0.16 -1.13 -28.72
CA ARG A 79 0.02 -1.19 -27.26
C ARG A 79 -0.12 -2.61 -26.65
N TYR A 80 -0.86 -3.53 -27.28
CA TYR A 80 -1.18 -4.85 -26.72
C TYR A 80 -0.78 -6.04 -27.63
N MET A 81 0.16 -5.85 -28.56
CA MET A 81 0.65 -6.96 -29.40
C MET A 81 1.43 -7.98 -28.56
N GLY A 82 0.73 -9.03 -28.12
CA GLY A 82 1.32 -10.21 -27.47
C GLY A 82 1.89 -11.21 -28.48
N GLN A 83 2.34 -12.37 -27.98
CA GLN A 83 2.84 -13.48 -28.81
C GLN A 83 1.83 -13.93 -29.88
N GLN A 84 0.52 -13.78 -29.61
CA GLN A 84 -0.54 -14.10 -30.55
C GLN A 84 -0.49 -13.26 -31.85
N ALA A 85 -0.06 -12.00 -31.77
CA ALA A 85 -0.02 -11.11 -32.93
C ALA A 85 1.03 -11.56 -33.97
N VAL A 86 2.10 -12.24 -33.52
CA VAL A 86 3.10 -12.84 -34.41
C VAL A 86 2.48 -13.99 -35.21
N TRP A 87 1.69 -14.83 -34.54
CA TRP A 87 0.99 -15.93 -35.21
C TRP A 87 -0.07 -15.45 -36.20
N ASP A 88 -0.79 -14.37 -35.87
CA ASP A 88 -1.76 -13.76 -36.78
C ASP A 88 -1.08 -13.15 -38.02
N LEU A 89 0.11 -12.55 -37.85
CA LEU A 89 0.93 -12.07 -38.95
C LEU A 89 1.41 -13.23 -39.85
N VAL A 90 1.93 -14.31 -39.26
CA VAL A 90 2.36 -15.50 -40.02
C VAL A 90 1.22 -16.07 -40.86
N LYS A 91 0.00 -16.17 -40.31
CA LYS A 91 -1.18 -16.63 -41.05
C LYS A 91 -1.54 -15.68 -42.19
N ALA A 92 -1.60 -14.37 -41.92
CA ALA A 92 -1.96 -13.37 -42.91
C ALA A 92 -0.97 -13.33 -44.10
N VAL A 93 0.33 -13.37 -43.82
CA VAL A 93 1.40 -13.43 -44.84
C VAL A 93 1.28 -14.72 -45.66
N SER A 94 1.04 -15.85 -44.99
CA SER A 94 0.89 -17.15 -45.65
C SER A 94 -0.33 -17.19 -46.58
N TYR A 95 -1.49 -16.68 -46.15
CA TYR A 95 -2.67 -16.57 -47.01
C TYR A 95 -2.48 -15.61 -48.18
N SER A 96 -1.80 -14.49 -47.98
CA SER A 96 -1.45 -13.56 -49.07
C SER A 96 -0.51 -14.22 -50.10
N THR A 97 0.44 -15.02 -49.64
CA THR A 97 1.37 -15.76 -50.51
C THR A 97 0.66 -16.87 -51.29
N LEU A 98 -0.29 -17.57 -50.66
CA LEU A 98 -1.16 -18.53 -51.36
C LEU A 98 -2.04 -17.84 -52.41
N ALA A 99 -2.58 -16.66 -52.11
CA ALA A 99 -3.33 -15.87 -53.08
C ALA A 99 -2.45 -15.48 -54.28
N LEU A 100 -1.19 -15.10 -54.04
CA LEU A 100 -0.23 -14.80 -55.11
C LEU A 100 0.03 -16.02 -55.99
N ALA A 101 0.22 -17.20 -55.39
CA ALA A 101 0.38 -18.46 -56.11
C ALA A 101 -0.85 -18.79 -56.97
N SER A 102 -2.06 -18.55 -56.46
CA SER A 102 -3.29 -18.73 -57.25
C SER A 102 -3.38 -17.74 -58.41
N VAL A 103 -3.07 -16.46 -58.18
CA VAL A 103 -3.05 -15.43 -59.22
C VAL A 103 -2.02 -15.76 -60.30
N SER A 104 -0.83 -16.23 -59.93
CA SER A 104 0.23 -16.58 -60.88
C SER A 104 -0.15 -17.76 -61.78
N MET A 105 -0.89 -18.75 -61.25
CA MET A 105 -1.41 -19.87 -62.05
C MET A 105 -2.46 -19.42 -63.07
N VAL A 106 -3.33 -18.48 -62.72
CA VAL A 106 -4.42 -18.01 -63.60
C VAL A 106 -3.91 -17.04 -64.67
N THR A 107 -2.94 -16.19 -64.33
CA THR A 107 -2.44 -15.11 -65.21
C THR A 107 -1.30 -15.54 -66.13
N SER A 108 -0.93 -16.83 -66.13
CA SER A 108 0.26 -17.38 -66.83
C SER A 108 1.58 -16.66 -66.45
N LEU A 109 1.61 -15.95 -65.33
CA LEU A 109 2.84 -15.45 -64.74
C LEU A 109 3.59 -16.65 -64.15
N SER A 110 4.56 -17.20 -64.89
CA SER A 110 5.45 -18.24 -64.37
C SER A 110 6.42 -17.67 -63.34
N LEU A 111 5.94 -17.47 -62.10
CA LEU A 111 6.77 -17.12 -60.96
C LEU A 111 7.46 -18.38 -60.42
N PRO A 112 8.79 -18.44 -60.33
CA PRO A 112 9.48 -19.55 -59.69
C PRO A 112 9.09 -19.66 -58.22
N GLY A 113 9.14 -20.88 -57.65
CA GLY A 113 8.83 -21.09 -56.23
C GLY A 113 9.69 -20.24 -55.29
N THR A 114 10.90 -19.87 -55.71
CA THR A 114 11.79 -18.94 -54.99
C THR A 114 11.19 -17.54 -54.88
N ALA A 115 10.45 -17.05 -55.89
CA ALA A 115 9.78 -15.75 -55.86
C ALA A 115 8.68 -15.69 -54.80
N LEU A 116 7.92 -16.79 -54.63
CA LEU A 116 6.88 -16.89 -53.59
C LEU A 116 7.49 -16.87 -52.18
N LEU A 117 8.64 -17.52 -51.99
CA LEU A 117 9.36 -17.51 -50.71
C LEU A 117 9.94 -16.13 -50.40
N VAL A 118 10.51 -15.46 -51.40
CA VAL A 118 11.01 -14.07 -51.27
C VAL A 118 9.87 -13.11 -50.94
N TYR A 119 8.72 -13.24 -51.61
CA TYR A 119 7.53 -12.45 -51.30
C TYR A 119 7.08 -12.64 -49.84
N TRP A 120 6.99 -13.89 -49.38
CA TRP A 120 6.61 -14.21 -48.00
C TRP A 120 7.57 -13.58 -47.00
N LEU A 121 8.89 -13.67 -47.23
CA LEU A 121 9.91 -13.14 -46.34
C LEU A 121 9.89 -11.60 -46.29
N LEU A 122 9.83 -10.93 -47.46
CA LEU A 122 9.80 -9.47 -47.54
C LEU A 122 8.56 -8.90 -46.86
N LEU A 123 7.42 -9.55 -47.03
CA LEU A 123 6.16 -9.12 -46.42
C LEU A 123 6.14 -9.35 -44.91
N PHE A 124 6.66 -10.49 -44.44
CA PHE A 124 6.80 -10.79 -43.01
C PHE A 124 7.77 -9.81 -42.32
N VAL A 125 8.95 -9.60 -42.89
CA VAL A 125 9.98 -8.70 -42.33
C VAL A 125 9.55 -7.24 -42.43
N GLY A 126 8.95 -6.82 -43.54
CA GLY A 126 8.50 -5.44 -43.73
C GLY A 126 7.40 -5.07 -42.72
N ILE A 127 6.31 -5.82 -42.71
CA ILE A 127 5.17 -5.53 -41.83
C ILE A 127 5.54 -5.78 -40.36
N GLY A 128 6.25 -6.87 -40.07
CA GLY A 128 6.74 -7.17 -38.72
C GLY A 128 7.70 -6.11 -38.19
N GLY A 129 8.65 -5.68 -39.01
CA GLY A 129 9.67 -4.67 -38.68
C GLY A 129 9.05 -3.31 -38.36
N VAL A 130 8.12 -2.81 -39.17
CA VAL A 130 7.46 -1.53 -38.91
C VAL A 130 6.63 -1.58 -37.61
N ARG A 131 5.98 -2.71 -37.32
CA ARG A 131 5.20 -2.88 -36.08
C ARG A 131 6.09 -2.98 -34.84
N LEU A 132 7.22 -3.68 -34.92
CA LEU A 132 8.19 -3.77 -33.82
C LEU A 132 8.86 -2.42 -33.54
N THR A 133 9.27 -1.70 -34.57
CA THR A 133 9.91 -0.38 -34.44
C THR A 133 8.93 0.68 -33.92
N SER A 134 7.70 0.73 -34.45
CA SER A 134 6.66 1.64 -33.94
C SER A 134 6.29 1.34 -32.48
N ARG A 135 6.24 0.06 -32.08
CA ARG A 135 6.07 -0.34 -30.67
C ARG A 135 7.23 0.16 -29.81
N ALA A 136 8.47 -0.08 -30.23
CA ALA A 136 9.65 0.36 -29.49
C ALA A 136 9.68 1.88 -29.33
N TRP A 137 9.40 2.62 -30.39
CA TRP A 137 9.31 4.09 -30.37
C TRP A 137 8.22 4.59 -29.43
N HIS A 138 7.03 3.99 -29.49
CA HIS A 138 5.92 4.39 -28.64
C HIS A 138 6.21 4.07 -27.16
N GLN A 139 6.88 2.96 -26.86
CA GLN A 139 7.28 2.58 -25.50
C GLN A 139 8.36 3.49 -24.92
N ILE A 140 9.25 4.03 -25.76
CA ILE A 140 10.25 5.03 -25.37
C ILE A 140 9.57 6.38 -25.10
N SER A 141 8.66 6.81 -25.98
CA SER A 141 7.96 8.10 -25.86
C SER A 141 7.03 8.19 -24.64
N THR A 142 6.35 7.11 -24.26
CA THR A 142 5.46 7.10 -23.07
C THR A 142 6.22 6.98 -21.74
N ARG A 143 7.52 6.69 -21.77
CA ARG A 143 8.37 6.56 -20.57
C ARG A 143 9.17 7.83 -20.25
N ALA A 144 9.07 8.86 -21.06
CA ALA A 144 9.79 10.13 -20.86
C ALA A 144 9.31 10.88 -19.61
N ASP A 145 8.02 10.75 -19.27
CA ASP A 145 7.37 11.43 -18.14
C ASP A 145 7.21 10.54 -16.89
N ALA A 146 7.84 9.36 -16.90
CA ALA A 146 7.75 8.40 -15.81
C ALA A 146 8.64 8.81 -14.64
N ARG A 147 8.09 8.79 -13.42
CA ARG A 147 8.82 9.12 -12.19
C ARG A 147 9.95 8.13 -11.97
N ARG A 148 11.18 8.62 -11.80
CA ARG A 148 12.36 7.77 -11.60
C ARG A 148 12.40 7.30 -10.16
N VAL A 149 12.52 5.99 -9.97
CA VAL A 149 12.48 5.36 -8.64
C VAL A 149 13.62 4.37 -8.42
N ILE A 150 14.07 4.26 -7.18
CA ILE A 150 14.96 3.19 -6.72
C ILE A 150 14.14 2.19 -5.91
N ILE A 151 14.41 0.89 -6.08
CA ILE A 151 13.82 -0.15 -5.21
C ILE A 151 14.88 -0.60 -4.20
N TYR A 152 14.63 -0.37 -2.91
CA TYR A 152 15.48 -0.89 -1.84
C TYR A 152 15.00 -2.28 -1.44
N GLY A 153 15.76 -3.31 -1.79
CA GLY A 153 15.50 -4.73 -1.63
C GLY A 153 15.45 -5.43 -2.98
N ALA A 154 16.48 -6.23 -3.31
CA ALA A 154 16.58 -7.01 -4.55
C ALA A 154 16.02 -8.44 -4.41
N GLY A 155 15.44 -8.76 -3.25
CA GLY A 155 14.76 -10.03 -2.96
C GLY A 155 13.44 -10.21 -3.72
N GLU A 156 12.65 -11.21 -3.31
CA GLU A 156 11.40 -11.58 -4.00
C GLU A 156 10.41 -10.41 -4.13
N SER A 157 10.17 -9.68 -3.03
CA SER A 157 9.24 -8.55 -3.02
C SER A 157 9.66 -7.43 -3.97
N GLY A 158 10.96 -7.12 -4.04
CA GLY A 158 11.49 -6.11 -4.97
C GLY A 158 11.35 -6.53 -6.44
N ARG A 159 11.62 -7.80 -6.75
CA ARG A 159 11.45 -8.35 -8.10
C ARG A 159 9.99 -8.32 -8.56
N GLN A 160 9.06 -8.66 -7.67
CA GLN A 160 7.63 -8.58 -7.94
C GLN A 160 7.18 -7.12 -8.13
N LEU A 161 7.68 -6.20 -7.30
CA LEU A 161 7.40 -4.78 -7.46
C LEU A 161 7.90 -4.26 -8.81
N LEU A 162 9.12 -4.60 -9.22
CA LEU A 162 9.64 -4.22 -10.55
C LEU A 162 8.73 -4.75 -11.67
N ASN A 163 8.26 -5.99 -11.56
CA ASN A 163 7.33 -6.55 -12.54
C ASN A 163 6.01 -5.76 -12.57
N ALA A 164 5.43 -5.43 -11.43
CA ALA A 164 4.20 -4.62 -11.36
C ALA A 164 4.40 -3.21 -11.96
N LEU A 165 5.51 -2.55 -11.63
CA LEU A 165 5.84 -1.21 -12.14
C LEU A 165 6.13 -1.21 -13.64
N ASN A 166 6.73 -2.28 -14.19
CA ASN A 166 7.01 -2.39 -15.62
C ASN A 166 5.75 -2.45 -16.49
N HIS A 167 4.60 -2.85 -15.92
CA HIS A 167 3.30 -2.85 -16.61
C HIS A 167 2.61 -1.48 -16.57
N GLY A 168 3.04 -0.57 -15.67
CA GLY A 168 2.57 0.82 -15.60
C GLY A 168 3.45 1.76 -16.43
N SER A 169 2.91 2.95 -16.75
CA SER A 169 3.67 4.05 -17.37
C SER A 169 4.27 5.01 -16.35
N ASP A 170 3.85 4.95 -15.09
CA ASP A 170 4.03 6.06 -14.13
C ASP A 170 5.41 6.04 -13.46
N TYR A 171 6.08 4.88 -13.47
CA TYR A 171 7.34 4.68 -12.77
C TYR A 171 8.42 4.10 -13.68
N ARG A 172 9.65 4.60 -13.52
CA ARG A 172 10.85 4.08 -14.15
C ARG A 172 11.87 3.69 -13.08
N VAL A 173 12.01 2.39 -12.87
CA VAL A 173 13.02 1.86 -11.94
C VAL A 173 14.42 2.12 -12.50
N VAL A 174 15.28 2.73 -11.71
CA VAL A 174 16.68 3.04 -12.06
C VAL A 174 17.59 1.87 -11.69
N ALA A 175 17.61 1.51 -10.41
CA ALA A 175 18.42 0.44 -9.85
C ALA A 175 17.72 -0.23 -8.67
N PHE A 176 18.22 -1.40 -8.29
CA PHE A 176 17.98 -2.00 -6.98
C PHE A 176 19.10 -1.61 -6.02
N ILE A 177 18.75 -1.49 -4.75
CA ILE A 177 19.70 -1.38 -3.64
C ILE A 177 19.49 -2.58 -2.74
N ASP A 178 20.55 -3.30 -2.38
CA ASP A 178 20.44 -4.38 -1.40
C ASP A 178 21.60 -4.28 -0.40
N ASP A 179 21.48 -4.90 0.76
CA ASP A 179 22.55 -4.94 1.74
C ASP A 179 23.45 -6.16 1.54
N ASN A 180 22.97 -7.18 0.81
CA ASN A 180 23.72 -8.38 0.54
C ASN A 180 24.81 -8.12 -0.54
N PRO A 181 26.11 -8.21 -0.18
CA PRO A 181 27.21 -8.00 -1.13
C PRO A 181 27.19 -8.98 -2.29
N ASP A 182 26.67 -10.20 -2.09
CA ASP A 182 26.58 -11.21 -3.14
C ASP A 182 25.71 -10.76 -4.33
N LEU A 183 24.87 -9.74 -4.13
CA LEU A 183 23.99 -9.21 -5.17
C LEU A 183 24.59 -7.99 -5.90
N HIS A 184 25.62 -7.32 -5.38
CA HIS A 184 26.09 -5.97 -5.80
C HIS A 184 26.72 -5.86 -7.20
N GLU A 185 26.79 -6.95 -7.96
CA GLU A 185 27.22 -6.92 -9.38
C GLU A 185 26.25 -7.68 -10.29
N THR A 186 25.04 -7.94 -9.78
CA THR A 186 24.01 -8.66 -10.53
C THR A 186 23.07 -7.69 -11.24
N VAL A 187 22.46 -8.18 -12.32
CA VAL A 187 21.44 -7.46 -13.08
C VAL A 187 20.12 -8.22 -13.03
N ILE A 188 19.08 -7.60 -12.49
CA ILE A 188 17.74 -8.17 -12.40
C ILE A 188 16.83 -7.44 -13.38
N ASN A 189 16.31 -8.16 -14.39
CA ASN A 189 15.41 -7.61 -15.42
C ASN A 189 15.97 -6.31 -16.06
N GLY A 190 17.29 -6.26 -16.30
CA GLY A 190 17.99 -5.13 -16.89
C GLY A 190 18.27 -3.96 -15.92
N ARG A 191 18.11 -4.16 -14.61
CA ARG A 191 18.43 -3.16 -13.57
C ARG A 191 19.61 -3.65 -12.73
N PRO A 192 20.66 -2.82 -12.52
CA PRO A 192 21.77 -3.18 -11.66
C PRO A 192 21.31 -3.24 -10.21
N VAL A 193 21.95 -4.08 -9.42
CA VAL A 193 21.82 -4.12 -7.96
C VAL A 193 23.08 -3.51 -7.36
N LEU A 194 22.93 -2.50 -6.51
CA LEU A 194 24.03 -1.69 -5.95
C LEU A 194 23.95 -1.67 -4.43
N GLY A 195 24.99 -1.10 -3.79
CA GLY A 195 25.06 -0.97 -2.34
C GLY A 195 24.34 0.27 -1.82
N ALA A 196 24.02 0.27 -0.53
CA ALA A 196 23.38 1.41 0.15
C ALA A 196 24.20 2.72 0.05
N GLY A 197 25.53 2.61 -0.05
CA GLY A 197 26.42 3.77 -0.19
C GLY A 197 26.29 4.50 -1.53
N ASP A 198 25.77 3.85 -2.57
CA ASP A 198 25.64 4.43 -3.92
C ASP A 198 24.37 5.26 -4.09
N VAL A 199 23.45 5.21 -3.12
CA VAL A 199 22.15 5.88 -3.19
C VAL A 199 22.27 7.39 -3.41
N PRO A 200 23.09 8.16 -2.66
CA PRO A 200 23.20 9.61 -2.86
C PRO A 200 23.64 9.98 -4.28
N SER A 201 24.66 9.30 -4.81
CA SER A 201 25.14 9.52 -6.19
C SER A 201 24.08 9.19 -7.24
N LEU A 202 23.32 8.11 -7.07
CA LEU A 202 22.24 7.73 -8.00
C LEU A 202 21.10 8.74 -8.00
N VAL A 203 20.80 9.32 -6.83
CA VAL A 203 19.74 10.32 -6.69
C VAL A 203 20.09 11.57 -7.50
N GLU A 204 21.34 12.04 -7.41
CA GLU A 204 21.82 13.20 -8.17
C GLU A 204 21.94 12.91 -9.67
N GLU A 205 22.65 11.84 -10.05
CA GLU A 205 22.93 11.52 -11.47
C GLU A 205 21.65 11.23 -12.26
N HIS A 206 20.72 10.51 -11.64
CA HIS A 206 19.50 10.07 -12.30
C HIS A 206 18.26 10.87 -11.91
N VAL A 207 18.37 11.94 -11.10
CA VAL A 207 17.22 12.76 -10.67
C VAL A 207 16.09 11.87 -10.16
N VAL A 208 16.42 11.02 -9.18
CA VAL A 208 15.47 10.07 -8.60
C VAL A 208 14.58 10.82 -7.63
N GLY A 209 13.26 10.77 -7.83
CA GLY A 209 12.31 11.46 -6.95
C GLY A 209 11.79 10.59 -5.80
N GLN A 210 12.02 9.27 -5.84
CA GLN A 210 11.39 8.35 -4.89
C GLN A 210 12.20 7.07 -4.65
N VAL A 211 12.24 6.62 -3.40
CA VAL A 211 12.77 5.31 -2.98
C VAL A 211 11.62 4.43 -2.48
N LEU A 212 11.49 3.24 -3.06
CA LEU A 212 10.49 2.23 -2.71
C LEU A 212 11.16 1.12 -1.88
N LEU A 213 10.86 1.08 -0.58
CA LEU A 213 11.32 0.03 0.33
C LEU A 213 10.55 -1.26 0.08
N ALA A 214 11.22 -2.23 -0.52
CA ALA A 214 10.74 -3.58 -0.83
C ALA A 214 11.36 -4.64 0.10
N ILE A 215 11.43 -4.31 1.39
CA ILE A 215 12.00 -5.13 2.48
C ILE A 215 10.96 -5.45 3.57
N PRO A 216 9.81 -6.08 3.22
CA PRO A 216 8.74 -6.36 4.18
C PRO A 216 9.18 -7.28 5.34
N SER A 217 10.19 -8.14 5.12
CA SER A 217 10.73 -9.08 6.09
C SER A 217 11.86 -8.53 6.98
N ALA A 218 12.40 -7.34 6.68
CA ALA A 218 13.45 -6.74 7.49
C ALA A 218 12.96 -6.48 8.92
N SER A 219 13.86 -6.61 9.90
CA SER A 219 13.59 -6.17 11.27
C SER A 219 13.26 -4.68 11.28
N GLN A 220 12.48 -4.26 12.28
CA GLN A 220 12.10 -2.85 12.43
C GLN A 220 13.33 -1.96 12.63
N GLU A 221 14.32 -2.44 13.40
CA GLU A 221 15.62 -1.79 13.58
C GLU A 221 16.33 -1.55 12.24
N ARG A 222 16.46 -2.59 11.40
CA ARG A 222 17.12 -2.47 10.10
C ARG A 222 16.39 -1.53 9.17
N ARG A 223 15.06 -1.64 9.11
CA ARG A 223 14.22 -0.75 8.29
C ARG A 223 14.40 0.71 8.69
N ARG A 224 14.44 0.99 9.99
CA ARG A 224 14.69 2.34 10.51
C ARG A 224 16.08 2.85 10.17
N ALA A 225 17.12 2.02 10.28
CA ALA A 225 18.48 2.40 9.88
C ALA A 225 18.53 2.82 8.40
N ILE A 226 17.85 2.07 7.53
CA ILE A 226 17.72 2.40 6.11
C ILE A 226 16.97 3.72 5.92
N ILE A 227 15.80 3.89 6.54
CA ILE A 227 15.03 5.14 6.45
C ILE A 227 15.88 6.34 6.90
N ASN A 228 16.61 6.22 8.01
CA ASN A 228 17.46 7.28 8.54
C ASN A 228 18.56 7.69 7.56
N SER A 229 19.14 6.73 6.83
CA SER A 229 20.13 7.02 5.78
C SER A 229 19.55 7.81 4.60
N LEU A 230 18.22 7.75 4.41
CA LEU A 230 17.52 8.41 3.29
C LEU A 230 16.93 9.78 3.65
N VAL A 231 16.79 10.12 4.94
CA VAL A 231 16.14 11.37 5.40
C VAL A 231 16.82 12.62 4.84
N GLY A 232 18.14 12.60 4.64
CA GLY A 232 18.90 13.74 4.13
C GLY A 232 18.89 13.90 2.60
N LEU A 233 18.23 12.99 1.87
CA LEU A 233 18.19 13.01 0.42
C LEU A 233 16.86 13.62 -0.08
N PRO A 234 16.85 14.30 -1.24
CA PRO A 234 15.65 14.90 -1.82
C PRO A 234 14.74 13.84 -2.48
N VAL A 235 14.40 12.78 -1.73
CA VAL A 235 13.61 11.65 -2.22
C VAL A 235 12.42 11.38 -1.33
N ARG A 236 11.27 11.11 -1.94
CA ARG A 236 10.14 10.57 -1.19
C ARG A 236 10.39 9.12 -0.85
N VAL A 237 10.25 8.74 0.42
CA VAL A 237 10.43 7.35 0.86
C VAL A 237 9.05 6.71 1.04
N ARG A 238 8.82 5.58 0.38
CA ARG A 238 7.59 4.78 0.52
C ARG A 238 7.89 3.31 0.73
N THR A 239 6.99 2.59 1.38
CA THR A 239 7.12 1.15 1.65
C THR A 239 6.00 0.37 0.96
N ILE A 240 6.29 -0.90 0.66
CA ILE A 240 5.26 -1.87 0.26
C ILE A 240 4.88 -2.76 1.47
N PRO A 241 3.60 -3.15 1.62
CA PRO A 241 3.17 -4.06 2.67
C PRO A 241 3.67 -5.50 2.44
N LYS A 242 3.52 -6.36 3.44
CA LYS A 242 3.89 -7.78 3.34
C LYS A 242 2.99 -8.50 2.33
N ILE A 243 3.57 -9.37 1.51
CA ILE A 243 2.89 -10.08 0.40
C ILE A 243 1.66 -10.89 0.84
N SER A 244 1.59 -11.32 2.11
CA SER A 244 0.40 -11.98 2.69
C SER A 244 -0.88 -11.12 2.67
N GLU A 245 -0.78 -9.84 2.28
CA GLU A 245 -1.90 -8.89 2.16
C GLU A 245 -2.26 -8.54 0.71
N LEU A 246 -1.57 -9.14 -0.28
CA LEU A 246 -1.71 -8.79 -1.71
C LEU A 246 -2.56 -9.81 -2.46
N ILE A 247 -3.79 -9.43 -2.78
CA ILE A 247 -4.63 -10.15 -3.76
C ILE A 247 -4.42 -9.47 -5.12
N SER A 248 -3.75 -10.17 -6.04
CA SER A 248 -3.53 -9.86 -7.46
C SER A 248 -2.46 -8.80 -7.82
N GLY A 249 -1.71 -9.08 -8.90
CA GLY A 249 -0.52 -8.33 -9.32
C GLY A 249 -0.73 -6.85 -9.73
N ASN A 250 -1.97 -6.40 -9.89
CA ASN A 250 -2.32 -5.00 -10.15
C ASN A 250 -2.62 -4.20 -8.86
N ALA A 251 -2.71 -4.86 -7.70
CA ALA A 251 -2.99 -4.20 -6.42
C ALA A 251 -1.73 -3.63 -5.73
N ILE A 252 -0.53 -4.08 -6.12
CA ILE A 252 0.74 -3.72 -5.45
C ILE A 252 1.04 -2.22 -5.56
N VAL A 253 0.82 -1.62 -6.74
CA VAL A 253 1.11 -0.19 -6.99
C VAL A 253 0.18 0.72 -6.18
N ASN A 254 -1.09 0.34 -6.03
CA ASN A 254 -2.07 1.09 -5.23
C ASN A 254 -1.84 0.97 -3.72
N GLN A 255 -0.98 0.03 -3.29
CA GLN A 255 -0.68 -0.22 -1.88
C GLN A 255 0.67 0.37 -1.44
N ILE A 256 1.36 1.10 -2.30
CA ILE A 256 2.57 1.84 -1.94
C ILE A 256 2.16 2.95 -0.95
N GLN A 257 2.64 2.85 0.29
CA GLN A 257 2.27 3.74 1.40
C GLN A 257 3.49 4.53 1.88
N ASP A 258 3.25 5.67 2.53
CA ASP A 258 4.32 6.40 3.23
C ASP A 258 4.85 5.56 4.40
N VAL A 259 6.03 5.91 4.90
CA VAL A 259 6.73 5.19 5.98
C VAL A 259 5.85 5.01 7.23
N ASP A 260 5.97 3.84 7.88
CA ASP A 260 5.25 3.52 9.12
C ASP A 260 5.65 4.50 10.22
N LEU A 261 4.68 4.90 11.04
CA LEU A 261 4.92 5.82 12.15
C LEU A 261 5.88 5.22 13.18
N ASP A 262 5.83 3.91 13.35
CA ASP A 262 6.71 3.23 14.30
C ASP A 262 8.19 3.31 13.87
N ASP A 263 8.47 3.45 12.57
CA ASP A 263 9.82 3.66 12.05
C ASP A 263 10.33 5.10 12.30
N LEU A 264 9.43 6.04 12.61
CA LEU A 264 9.78 7.41 12.99
C LEU A 264 10.28 7.54 14.43
N LEU A 265 9.93 6.60 15.33
CA LEU A 265 10.44 6.59 16.70
C LEU A 265 11.95 6.32 16.63
N GLY A 266 12.80 7.27 16.99
CA GLY A 266 14.26 7.08 16.94
C GLY A 266 14.84 6.03 17.91
N ARG A 267 13.99 5.20 18.56
CA ARG A 267 14.36 4.22 19.58
C ARG A 267 13.69 2.86 19.34
N GLU A 268 14.30 1.79 19.84
CA GLU A 268 13.71 0.45 19.78
C GLU A 268 12.46 0.33 20.67
N PRO A 269 11.43 -0.42 20.23
CA PRO A 269 10.28 -0.72 21.07
C PRO A 269 10.65 -1.73 22.16
N VAL A 270 9.97 -1.67 23.30
CA VAL A 270 10.12 -2.68 24.35
C VAL A 270 9.56 -4.02 23.85
N PRO A 271 10.31 -5.13 23.95
CA PRO A 271 9.85 -6.43 23.46
C PRO A 271 8.70 -6.99 24.32
N PRO A 272 7.73 -7.69 23.71
CA PRO A 272 6.64 -8.31 24.45
C PRO A 272 7.10 -9.55 25.22
N HIS A 273 6.47 -9.81 26.36
CA HIS A 273 6.61 -11.01 27.17
C HIS A 273 5.38 -11.93 27.01
N PRO A 274 5.40 -12.94 26.12
CA PRO A 274 4.23 -13.76 25.79
C PRO A 274 3.61 -14.45 27.02
N GLU A 275 4.45 -14.90 27.95
CA GLU A 275 4.04 -15.52 29.20
C GLU A 275 3.24 -14.60 30.11
N LEU A 276 3.53 -13.29 30.11
CA LEU A 276 2.78 -12.30 30.89
C LEU A 276 1.46 -11.98 30.19
N ILE A 277 1.49 -11.77 28.88
CA ILE A 277 0.29 -11.47 28.08
C ILE A 277 -0.73 -12.62 28.19
N GLY A 278 -0.28 -13.87 28.08
CA GLY A 278 -1.15 -15.05 28.12
C GLY A 278 -1.91 -15.23 29.45
N ARG A 279 -1.35 -14.82 30.60
CA ARG A 279 -1.97 -15.00 31.93
C ARG A 279 -3.35 -14.37 32.07
N CYS A 280 -3.59 -13.27 31.39
CA CYS A 280 -4.86 -12.53 31.47
C CYS A 280 -5.76 -12.75 30.25
N ILE A 281 -5.32 -13.51 29.25
CA ILE A 281 -5.96 -13.57 27.92
C ILE A 281 -6.23 -14.99 27.43
N THR A 282 -5.24 -15.88 27.45
CA THR A 282 -5.36 -17.21 26.85
C THR A 282 -6.40 -18.03 27.58
N ASP A 283 -7.34 -18.62 26.84
CA ASP A 283 -8.49 -19.36 27.37
C ASP A 283 -9.40 -18.57 28.35
N LYS A 284 -9.35 -17.24 28.28
CA LYS A 284 -10.15 -16.32 29.10
C LYS A 284 -11.21 -15.59 28.29
N VAL A 285 -12.31 -15.22 28.93
CA VAL A 285 -13.29 -14.29 28.36
C VAL A 285 -12.78 -12.87 28.62
N VAL A 286 -12.38 -12.18 27.55
CA VAL A 286 -11.74 -10.86 27.62
C VAL A 286 -12.67 -9.80 27.05
N MET A 287 -12.88 -8.72 27.79
CA MET A 287 -13.68 -7.59 27.34
C MET A 287 -12.84 -6.32 27.21
N VAL A 288 -13.01 -5.60 26.10
CA VAL A 288 -12.40 -4.30 25.87
C VAL A 288 -13.50 -3.24 25.79
N THR A 289 -13.45 -2.24 26.66
CA THR A 289 -14.33 -1.06 26.56
C THR A 289 -13.62 0.05 25.78
N GLY A 290 -14.36 0.81 24.99
CA GLY A 290 -13.76 1.75 24.02
C GLY A 290 -13.04 1.00 22.89
N ALA A 291 -13.56 -0.18 22.52
CA ALA A 291 -12.94 -1.11 21.57
C ALA A 291 -12.72 -0.49 20.18
N GLY A 292 -13.55 0.48 19.78
CA GLY A 292 -13.41 1.20 18.51
C GLY A 292 -12.39 2.35 18.56
N GLY A 293 -11.89 2.72 19.75
CA GLY A 293 -10.86 3.73 19.90
C GLY A 293 -9.48 3.27 19.42
N SER A 294 -8.52 4.20 19.28
CA SER A 294 -7.17 3.84 18.78
C SER A 294 -6.51 2.77 19.65
N ILE A 295 -6.45 2.98 20.98
CA ILE A 295 -5.85 2.00 21.90
C ILE A 295 -6.73 0.75 22.03
N GLY A 296 -8.06 0.91 22.14
CA GLY A 296 -8.97 -0.22 22.26
C GLY A 296 -8.89 -1.19 21.08
N SER A 297 -8.86 -0.67 19.85
CA SER A 297 -8.75 -1.50 18.64
C SER A 297 -7.42 -2.24 18.56
N GLU A 298 -6.32 -1.60 18.98
CA GLU A 298 -5.01 -2.26 19.04
C GLU A 298 -4.94 -3.32 20.15
N LEU A 299 -5.53 -3.06 21.32
CA LEU A 299 -5.69 -4.09 22.35
C LEU A 299 -6.45 -5.30 21.79
N CYS A 300 -7.54 -5.07 21.05
CA CYS A 300 -8.31 -6.15 20.42
C CYS A 300 -7.46 -6.97 19.42
N ARG A 301 -6.65 -6.31 18.57
CA ARG A 301 -5.73 -6.99 17.64
C ARG A 301 -4.77 -7.92 18.37
N GLN A 302 -4.19 -7.46 19.47
CA GLN A 302 -3.18 -8.23 20.20
C GLN A 302 -3.78 -9.32 21.09
N ILE A 303 -4.94 -9.05 21.71
CA ILE A 303 -5.71 -10.05 22.42
C ILE A 303 -6.05 -11.21 21.47
N LEU A 304 -6.51 -10.91 20.25
CA LEU A 304 -6.85 -11.92 19.23
C LEU A 304 -5.68 -12.87 18.95
N THR A 305 -4.45 -12.35 18.85
CA THR A 305 -3.25 -13.19 18.62
C THR A 305 -2.86 -14.08 19.81
N SER A 306 -3.41 -13.83 21.00
CA SER A 306 -3.14 -14.59 22.23
C SER A 306 -4.20 -15.65 22.54
N ALA A 307 -5.10 -15.94 21.57
CA ALA A 307 -6.12 -16.98 21.62
C ALA A 307 -7.00 -16.96 22.89
N PRO A 308 -7.86 -15.93 23.06
CA PRO A 308 -8.84 -15.90 24.12
C PRO A 308 -9.93 -16.96 23.90
N LYS A 309 -10.65 -17.31 24.96
CA LYS A 309 -11.86 -18.14 24.86
C LYS A 309 -12.97 -17.38 24.12
N GLU A 310 -13.09 -16.08 24.39
CA GLU A 310 -14.07 -15.18 23.80
C GLU A 310 -13.59 -13.73 23.93
N LEU A 311 -13.81 -12.92 22.88
CA LEU A 311 -13.46 -11.50 22.87
C LEU A 311 -14.72 -10.63 22.76
N ILE A 312 -14.96 -9.79 23.76
CA ILE A 312 -16.10 -8.88 23.82
C ILE A 312 -15.66 -7.45 23.53
N LEU A 313 -16.26 -6.84 22.51
CA LEU A 313 -16.03 -5.47 22.07
C LEU A 313 -17.17 -4.59 22.58
N LEU A 314 -16.88 -3.61 23.44
CA LEU A 314 -17.85 -2.61 23.88
C LEU A 314 -17.41 -1.21 23.44
N ASP A 315 -18.28 -0.50 22.74
CA ASP A 315 -18.09 0.91 22.43
C ASP A 315 -19.45 1.64 22.38
N ILE A 316 -19.43 2.96 22.54
CA ILE A 316 -20.60 3.82 22.39
C ILE A 316 -20.79 4.27 20.93
N SER A 317 -19.69 4.30 20.15
CA SER A 317 -19.72 4.68 18.75
C SER A 317 -20.03 3.47 17.88
N GLU A 318 -21.22 3.46 17.26
CA GLU A 318 -21.63 2.41 16.33
C GLU A 318 -20.63 2.25 15.17
N PHE A 319 -20.19 3.37 14.56
CA PHE A 319 -19.26 3.32 13.44
C PHE A 319 -17.89 2.74 13.84
N ALA A 320 -17.35 3.17 14.97
CA ALA A 320 -16.06 2.68 15.44
C ALA A 320 -16.15 1.19 15.81
N LEU A 321 -17.26 0.79 16.45
CA LEU A 321 -17.54 -0.59 16.84
C LEU A 321 -17.70 -1.51 15.61
N TYR A 322 -18.46 -1.08 14.60
CA TYR A 322 -18.61 -1.79 13.33
C TYR A 322 -17.26 -1.98 12.62
N SER A 323 -16.44 -0.92 12.60
CA SER A 323 -15.14 -0.93 11.94
C SER A 323 -14.19 -1.94 12.58
N VAL A 324 -14.09 -1.94 13.92
CA VAL A 324 -13.24 -2.88 14.65
C VAL A 324 -13.78 -4.32 14.58
N ASP A 325 -15.11 -4.54 14.64
CA ASP A 325 -15.71 -5.87 14.48
C ASP A 325 -15.35 -6.51 13.13
N ARG A 326 -15.48 -5.74 12.05
CA ARG A 326 -15.13 -6.18 10.69
C ARG A 326 -13.64 -6.50 10.57
N GLU A 327 -12.80 -5.66 11.17
CA GLU A 327 -11.34 -5.87 11.21
C GLU A 327 -10.98 -7.15 11.96
N MET A 328 -11.52 -7.35 13.17
CA MET A 328 -11.22 -8.52 14.00
C MET A 328 -11.67 -9.82 13.33
N LYS A 329 -12.87 -9.85 12.74
CA LYS A 329 -13.36 -11.02 11.99
C LYS A 329 -12.48 -11.34 10.78
N SER A 330 -12.03 -10.32 10.05
CA SER A 330 -11.10 -10.51 8.93
C SER A 330 -9.75 -11.08 9.40
N LEU A 331 -9.21 -10.58 10.51
CA LEU A 331 -7.97 -11.09 11.11
C LEU A 331 -8.11 -12.54 11.58
N CYS A 332 -9.20 -12.89 12.29
CA CYS A 332 -9.45 -14.28 12.69
C CYS A 332 -9.48 -15.21 11.49
N HIS A 333 -10.16 -14.81 10.41
CA HIS A 333 -10.20 -15.62 9.19
C HIS A 333 -8.82 -15.81 8.54
N ARG A 334 -8.02 -14.73 8.46
CA ARG A 334 -6.65 -14.78 7.90
C ARG A 334 -5.71 -15.67 8.72
N HIS A 335 -5.85 -15.66 10.05
CA HIS A 335 -4.98 -16.42 10.96
C HIS A 335 -5.52 -17.81 11.33
N GLY A 336 -6.69 -18.22 10.82
CA GLY A 336 -7.31 -19.50 11.16
C GLY A 336 -7.71 -19.62 12.63
N LEU A 337 -8.08 -18.50 13.26
CA LEU A 337 -8.47 -18.46 14.67
C LEU A 337 -9.98 -18.69 14.83
N HIS A 338 -10.34 -19.51 15.81
CA HIS A 338 -11.71 -19.97 16.04
C HIS A 338 -12.16 -19.72 17.49
N PHE A 339 -12.69 -18.53 17.75
CA PHE A 339 -13.38 -18.17 18.99
C PHE A 339 -14.44 -17.10 18.72
N PRO A 340 -15.45 -16.95 19.59
CA PRO A 340 -16.49 -15.95 19.41
C PRO A 340 -15.94 -14.53 19.60
N ILE A 341 -16.35 -13.62 18.69
CA ILE A 341 -16.20 -12.17 18.84
C ILE A 341 -17.60 -11.60 19.04
N ILE A 342 -17.86 -11.03 20.21
CA ILE A 342 -19.16 -10.46 20.58
C ILE A 342 -19.06 -8.94 20.57
N THR A 343 -20.00 -8.30 19.89
CA THR A 343 -19.97 -6.86 19.63
C THR A 343 -21.18 -6.20 20.28
N LEU A 344 -20.95 -5.35 21.28
CA LEU A 344 -21.98 -4.75 22.12
C LEU A 344 -21.92 -3.23 22.04
N LEU A 345 -23.00 -2.61 21.56
CA LEU A 345 -23.14 -1.14 21.56
C LEU A 345 -23.64 -0.66 22.92
N GLY A 346 -22.86 0.13 23.65
CA GLY A 346 -23.24 0.61 24.97
C GLY A 346 -22.28 1.62 25.58
N SER A 347 -22.75 2.33 26.61
CA SER A 347 -21.94 3.28 27.37
C SER A 347 -21.39 2.63 28.63
N VAL A 348 -20.14 2.96 28.99
CA VAL A 348 -19.55 2.59 30.28
C VAL A 348 -20.20 3.29 31.48
N ARG A 349 -21.09 4.27 31.24
CA ARG A 349 -21.88 4.95 32.29
C ARG A 349 -23.05 4.10 32.80
N ASP A 350 -23.41 3.04 32.08
CA ASP A 350 -24.53 2.16 32.43
C ASP A 350 -24.05 0.98 33.30
N GLU A 351 -23.97 1.22 34.61
CA GLU A 351 -23.49 0.23 35.59
C GLU A 351 -24.29 -1.07 35.56
N GLN A 352 -25.62 -0.99 35.51
CA GLN A 352 -26.49 -2.17 35.54
C GLN A 352 -26.28 -3.04 34.32
N ARG A 353 -26.15 -2.42 33.15
CA ARG A 353 -25.86 -3.14 31.91
C ARG A 353 -24.47 -3.76 31.93
N LEU A 354 -23.45 -3.05 32.42
CA LEU A 354 -22.11 -3.60 32.57
C LEU A 354 -22.10 -4.82 33.51
N GLU A 355 -22.78 -4.73 34.66
CA GLU A 355 -22.90 -5.85 35.60
C GLU A 355 -23.59 -7.04 34.94
N SER A 356 -24.66 -6.80 34.18
CA SER A 356 -25.34 -7.86 33.41
C SER A 356 -24.41 -8.49 32.37
N ILE A 357 -23.66 -7.70 31.61
CA ILE A 357 -22.71 -8.20 30.60
C ILE A 357 -21.64 -9.06 31.28
N PHE A 358 -20.99 -8.55 32.32
CA PHE A 358 -19.93 -9.28 33.02
C PHE A 358 -20.42 -10.64 33.55
N LYS A 359 -21.65 -10.69 34.11
CA LYS A 359 -22.25 -11.93 34.60
C LYS A 359 -22.67 -12.87 33.47
N THR A 360 -23.36 -12.38 32.44
CA THR A 360 -23.86 -13.20 31.33
C THR A 360 -22.74 -13.90 30.59
N PHE A 361 -21.63 -13.20 30.31
CA PHE A 361 -20.51 -13.76 29.58
C PHE A 361 -19.42 -14.37 30.48
N SER A 362 -19.56 -14.26 31.81
CA SER A 362 -18.53 -14.69 32.77
C SER A 362 -17.16 -14.08 32.47
N VAL A 363 -17.11 -12.74 32.34
CA VAL A 363 -15.90 -12.02 31.94
C VAL A 363 -14.78 -12.20 32.97
N ASP A 364 -13.63 -12.71 32.54
CA ASP A 364 -12.45 -12.91 33.39
C ASP A 364 -11.61 -11.62 33.51
N THR A 365 -11.41 -10.94 32.37
CA THR A 365 -10.49 -9.81 32.25
C THR A 365 -11.14 -8.64 31.51
N VAL A 366 -11.06 -7.45 32.07
CA VAL A 366 -11.52 -6.20 31.43
C VAL A 366 -10.33 -5.28 31.17
N TYR A 367 -10.18 -4.86 29.91
CA TYR A 367 -9.32 -3.73 29.53
C TYR A 367 -10.17 -2.49 29.29
N HIS A 368 -10.07 -1.51 30.19
CA HIS A 368 -10.86 -0.29 30.16
C HIS A 368 -10.13 0.84 29.44
N ALA A 369 -10.46 1.04 28.15
CA ALA A 369 -9.89 2.08 27.28
C ALA A 369 -10.91 3.16 26.85
N ALA A 370 -12.16 3.10 27.30
CA ALA A 370 -13.17 4.12 27.04
C ALA A 370 -12.90 5.41 27.84
N ALA A 371 -12.56 6.51 27.15
CA ALA A 371 -12.38 7.83 27.75
C ALA A 371 -12.44 8.95 26.70
N TYR A 372 -12.79 10.17 27.14
CA TYR A 372 -12.52 11.39 26.39
C TYR A 372 -11.12 11.90 26.69
N LYS A 373 -10.32 12.13 25.64
CA LYS A 373 -8.89 12.47 25.74
C LYS A 373 -8.50 13.84 25.20
N HIS A 374 -9.38 14.51 24.45
CA HIS A 374 -9.06 15.77 23.80
C HIS A 374 -9.11 16.92 24.80
N VAL A 375 -7.94 17.39 25.26
CA VAL A 375 -7.84 18.45 26.28
C VAL A 375 -8.74 19.66 25.97
N PRO A 376 -8.65 20.33 24.80
CA PRO A 376 -9.50 21.50 24.56
C PRO A 376 -10.99 21.17 24.58
N MET A 377 -11.40 20.04 23.99
CA MET A 377 -12.82 19.67 23.98
C MET A 377 -13.34 19.39 25.38
N VAL A 378 -12.54 18.74 26.23
CA VAL A 378 -12.92 18.44 27.61
C VAL A 378 -12.94 19.70 28.48
N GLU A 379 -12.04 20.65 28.24
CA GLU A 379 -12.10 21.97 28.91
C GLU A 379 -13.40 22.71 28.60
N TYR A 380 -13.88 22.67 27.35
CA TYR A 380 -15.18 23.24 26.99
C TYR A 380 -16.38 22.41 27.48
N ASN A 381 -16.17 21.13 27.81
CA ASN A 381 -17.24 20.18 28.16
C ASN A 381 -16.91 19.46 29.48
N VAL A 382 -16.60 20.23 30.52
CA VAL A 382 -16.13 19.72 31.83
C VAL A 382 -17.06 18.65 32.39
N SER A 383 -18.37 18.89 32.38
CA SER A 383 -19.37 17.96 32.91
C SER A 383 -19.38 16.64 32.17
N GLU A 384 -19.27 16.63 30.84
CA GLU A 384 -19.21 15.41 30.04
C GLU A 384 -17.86 14.70 30.20
N GLY A 385 -16.76 15.44 30.31
CA GLY A 385 -15.45 14.89 30.64
C GLY A 385 -15.46 14.13 31.96
N VAL A 386 -16.03 14.72 33.01
CA VAL A 386 -16.18 14.09 34.32
C VAL A 386 -17.16 12.92 34.28
N ALA A 387 -18.34 13.10 33.69
CA ALA A 387 -19.34 12.03 33.61
C ALA A 387 -18.82 10.81 32.85
N ASN A 388 -18.09 10.99 31.76
CA ASN A 388 -17.56 9.88 30.99
C ASN A 388 -16.32 9.25 31.65
N ASN A 389 -15.33 10.06 32.04
CA ASN A 389 -14.05 9.51 32.52
C ASN A 389 -14.11 9.09 33.99
N VAL A 390 -14.87 9.79 34.84
CA VAL A 390 -14.96 9.48 36.27
C VAL A 390 -16.11 8.53 36.53
N HIS A 391 -17.35 8.93 36.21
CA HIS A 391 -18.51 8.06 36.49
C HIS A 391 -18.51 6.81 35.61
N GLY A 392 -18.08 6.91 34.34
CA GLY A 392 -17.92 5.74 33.49
C GLY A 392 -16.91 4.73 34.03
N THR A 393 -15.76 5.18 34.56
CA THR A 393 -14.82 4.28 35.24
C THR A 393 -15.38 3.72 36.54
N TRP A 394 -16.07 4.54 37.35
CA TRP A 394 -16.77 4.07 38.55
C TRP A 394 -17.74 2.92 38.22
N SER A 395 -18.67 3.15 37.29
CA SER A 395 -19.67 2.16 36.88
C SER A 395 -19.03 0.88 36.37
N ALA A 396 -18.00 0.98 35.52
CA ALA A 396 -17.29 -0.19 35.00
C ALA A 396 -16.55 -0.97 36.11
N ALA A 397 -15.81 -0.28 36.99
CA ALA A 397 -15.03 -0.91 38.04
C ALA A 397 -15.91 -1.52 39.14
N TRP A 398 -17.00 -0.82 39.51
CA TRP A 398 -17.95 -1.30 40.51
C TRP A 398 -18.75 -2.51 40.01
N ALA A 399 -19.19 -2.48 38.75
CA ALA A 399 -19.82 -3.63 38.11
C ALA A 399 -18.86 -4.83 38.03
N ALA A 400 -17.58 -4.61 37.75
CA ALA A 400 -16.57 -5.66 37.69
C ALA A 400 -16.37 -6.32 39.07
N HIS A 401 -16.27 -5.51 40.13
CA HIS A 401 -16.24 -5.97 41.52
C HIS A 401 -17.47 -6.85 41.85
N ARG A 402 -18.68 -6.35 41.57
CA ARG A 402 -19.94 -7.06 41.86
C ARG A 402 -20.14 -8.34 41.04
N ALA A 403 -19.56 -8.40 39.84
CA ALA A 403 -19.63 -9.56 38.97
C ALA A 403 -18.51 -10.58 39.23
N GLY A 404 -17.52 -10.25 40.07
CA GLY A 404 -16.41 -11.15 40.36
C GLY A 404 -15.38 -11.26 39.25
N VAL A 405 -15.22 -10.22 38.42
CA VAL A 405 -14.21 -10.18 37.35
C VAL A 405 -12.83 -10.33 37.98
N GLY A 406 -11.96 -11.19 37.44
CA GLY A 406 -10.66 -11.48 38.04
C GLY A 406 -9.63 -10.34 37.89
N THR A 407 -9.56 -9.73 36.70
CA THR A 407 -8.59 -8.65 36.41
C THR A 407 -9.27 -7.47 35.72
N PHE A 408 -9.03 -6.25 36.19
CA PHE A 408 -9.52 -5.02 35.58
C PHE A 408 -8.35 -4.04 35.37
N VAL A 409 -8.03 -3.75 34.10
CA VAL A 409 -6.92 -2.89 33.72
C VAL A 409 -7.45 -1.55 33.20
N LEU A 410 -7.12 -0.45 33.87
CA LEU A 410 -7.42 0.91 33.43
C LEU A 410 -6.26 1.47 32.60
N VAL A 411 -6.58 1.86 31.36
CA VAL A 411 -5.69 2.68 30.55
C VAL A 411 -5.72 4.13 31.07
N SER A 412 -4.59 4.60 31.57
CA SER A 412 -4.38 5.97 32.06
C SER A 412 -3.33 6.71 31.21
N THR A 413 -2.93 7.90 31.65
CA THR A 413 -2.09 8.84 30.89
C THR A 413 -1.12 9.57 31.81
N ASP A 414 0.04 9.94 31.27
CA ASP A 414 0.97 10.91 31.87
C ASP A 414 0.30 12.20 32.38
N LYS A 415 -0.77 12.67 31.72
CA LYS A 415 -1.53 13.88 32.08
C LYS A 415 -2.29 13.76 33.40
N ALA A 416 -2.40 12.55 33.96
CA ALA A 416 -2.94 12.34 35.31
C ALA A 416 -1.91 12.66 36.42
N VAL A 417 -0.63 12.84 36.08
CA VAL A 417 0.43 13.22 37.04
C VAL A 417 0.40 14.73 37.24
N ARG A 418 0.04 15.19 38.45
CA ARG A 418 -0.10 16.62 38.80
C ARG A 418 -0.89 17.38 37.71
N PRO A 419 -2.16 17.01 37.49
CA PRO A 419 -2.92 17.45 36.33
C PRO A 419 -3.13 18.97 36.35
N THR A 420 -2.90 19.62 35.21
CA THR A 420 -3.14 21.06 34.99
C THR A 420 -4.36 21.34 34.12
N ASN A 421 -5.11 20.29 33.75
CA ASN A 421 -6.30 20.34 32.91
C ASN A 421 -7.36 19.34 33.41
N VAL A 422 -8.62 19.59 33.11
CA VAL A 422 -9.79 18.79 33.49
C VAL A 422 -9.69 17.37 32.95
N MET A 423 -9.19 17.18 31.73
CA MET A 423 -9.02 15.84 31.15
C MET A 423 -8.07 15.00 32.02
N GLY A 424 -6.89 15.54 32.35
CA GLY A 424 -5.92 14.90 33.24
C GLY A 424 -6.47 14.68 34.65
N ALA A 425 -7.17 15.67 35.20
CA ALA A 425 -7.78 15.58 36.53
C ALA A 425 -8.86 14.48 36.60
N SER A 426 -9.70 14.37 35.57
CA SER A 426 -10.72 13.32 35.49
C SER A 426 -10.10 11.93 35.42
N LYS A 427 -8.99 11.76 34.66
CA LYS A 427 -8.24 10.50 34.63
C LYS A 427 -7.55 10.22 35.96
N ARG A 428 -7.01 11.23 36.65
CA ARG A 428 -6.47 11.03 38.01
C ARG A 428 -7.55 10.58 38.98
N PHE A 429 -8.77 11.10 38.88
CA PHE A 429 -9.89 10.64 39.69
C PHE A 429 -10.24 9.17 39.37
N ALA A 430 -10.28 8.80 38.08
CA ALA A 430 -10.48 7.42 37.65
C ALA A 430 -9.47 6.45 38.28
N GLU A 431 -8.20 6.86 38.42
CA GLU A 431 -7.18 6.08 39.14
C GLU A 431 -7.51 5.94 40.63
N LEU A 432 -7.88 7.05 41.29
CA LEU A 432 -8.24 7.03 42.72
C LEU A 432 -9.44 6.12 43.01
N ILE A 433 -10.39 6.01 42.09
CA ILE A 433 -11.51 5.07 42.18
C ILE A 433 -10.98 3.63 42.27
N LEU A 434 -10.13 3.21 41.33
CA LEU A 434 -9.56 1.86 41.33
C LEU A 434 -8.69 1.60 42.57
N GLN A 435 -7.91 2.60 42.99
CA GLN A 435 -7.10 2.50 44.20
C GLN A 435 -7.99 2.33 45.44
N GLY A 436 -9.07 3.09 45.56
CA GLY A 436 -10.04 2.96 46.65
C GLY A 436 -10.75 1.60 46.65
N LEU A 437 -11.18 1.12 45.47
CA LEU A 437 -11.80 -0.21 45.34
C LEU A 437 -10.82 -1.36 45.63
N SER A 438 -9.52 -1.13 45.51
CA SER A 438 -8.50 -2.12 45.89
C SER A 438 -8.26 -2.17 47.40
N GLN A 439 -8.78 -1.21 48.18
CA GLN A 439 -8.69 -1.21 49.65
C GLN A 439 -9.86 -1.92 50.33
N ILE A 440 -10.93 -2.21 49.59
CA ILE A 440 -12.04 -3.03 50.11
C ILE A 440 -11.80 -4.50 49.76
N GLU A 441 -12.54 -5.40 50.42
CA GLU A 441 -12.52 -6.81 50.05
C GLU A 441 -13.13 -6.97 48.66
N THR A 442 -12.31 -7.39 47.68
CA THR A 442 -12.73 -7.52 46.29
C THR A 442 -12.07 -8.74 45.64
N PRO A 443 -12.81 -9.53 44.83
CA PRO A 443 -12.22 -10.59 44.01
C PRO A 443 -11.47 -10.02 42.79
N THR A 444 -11.66 -8.74 42.47
CA THR A 444 -11.12 -8.09 41.28
C THR A 444 -9.77 -7.46 41.56
N ARG A 445 -8.76 -7.85 40.78
CA ARG A 445 -7.45 -7.20 40.77
C ARG A 445 -7.48 -5.97 39.86
N PHE A 446 -7.51 -4.78 40.45
CA PHE A 446 -7.44 -3.53 39.71
C PHE A 446 -5.98 -3.14 39.41
N CYS A 447 -5.70 -2.83 38.15
CA CYS A 447 -4.40 -2.40 37.68
C CYS A 447 -4.55 -1.11 36.86
N ILE A 448 -3.64 -0.16 37.06
CA ILE A 448 -3.63 1.12 36.35
C ILE A 448 -2.34 1.22 35.56
N VAL A 449 -2.42 1.52 34.27
CA VAL A 449 -1.25 1.66 33.40
C VAL A 449 -1.18 3.07 32.84
N ARG A 450 -0.11 3.79 33.17
CA ARG A 450 0.18 5.13 32.64
C ARG A 450 1.20 5.08 31.54
N PHE A 451 0.90 5.78 30.45
CA PHE A 451 1.86 6.04 29.39
C PHE A 451 1.68 7.44 28.78
N GLY A 452 2.69 7.86 28.03
CA GLY A 452 2.74 9.16 27.37
C GLY A 452 1.94 9.19 26.06
N ASN A 453 2.48 9.91 25.07
CA ASN A 453 1.79 10.03 23.79
C ASN A 453 1.98 8.76 22.94
N VAL A 454 0.95 8.43 22.18
CA VAL A 454 0.97 7.30 21.24
C VAL A 454 0.90 7.82 19.81
N LEU A 455 1.88 7.44 19.00
CA LEU A 455 1.95 7.83 17.59
C LEU A 455 0.73 7.35 16.82
N GLY A 456 0.25 8.20 15.91
CA GLY A 456 -0.87 7.86 15.03
C GLY A 456 -2.23 7.71 15.72
N SER A 457 -2.32 7.97 17.02
CA SER A 457 -3.62 7.94 17.72
C SER A 457 -4.55 9.05 17.21
N SER A 458 -5.87 8.80 17.25
CA SER A 458 -6.86 9.71 16.68
C SER A 458 -6.71 11.13 17.25
N GLY A 459 -6.67 12.12 16.37
CA GLY A 459 -6.55 13.53 16.73
C GLY A 459 -5.24 13.91 17.44
N SER A 460 -4.16 13.17 17.20
CA SER A 460 -2.80 13.54 17.61
C SER A 460 -2.09 14.41 16.56
N VAL A 461 -0.90 14.89 16.90
CA VAL A 461 -0.10 15.80 16.05
C VAL A 461 0.33 15.17 14.73
N VAL A 462 0.57 13.85 14.71
CA VAL A 462 1.11 13.15 13.54
C VAL A 462 0.09 13.04 12.39
N PRO A 463 -1.17 12.63 12.62
CA PRO A 463 -2.22 12.74 11.60
C PRO A 463 -2.38 14.17 11.06
N LEU A 464 -2.31 15.19 11.93
CA LEU A 464 -2.37 16.59 11.53
C LEU A 464 -1.20 16.96 10.60
N PHE A 465 0.03 16.56 10.93
CA PHE A 465 1.19 16.80 10.07
C PHE A 465 1.05 16.12 8.72
N ARG A 466 0.57 14.86 8.68
CA ARG A 466 0.31 14.17 7.40
C ARG A 466 -0.70 14.94 6.54
N GLU A 467 -1.81 15.39 7.14
CA GLU A 467 -2.83 16.17 6.46
C GLU A 467 -2.27 17.49 5.91
N GLN A 468 -1.53 18.24 6.74
CA GLN A 468 -0.87 19.49 6.35
C GLN A 468 0.12 19.29 5.22
N ILE A 469 1.00 18.28 5.32
CA ILE A 469 1.97 17.94 4.28
C ILE A 469 1.26 17.58 2.98
N SER A 470 0.22 16.74 3.05
CA SER A 470 -0.56 16.35 1.86
C SER A 470 -1.31 17.51 1.21
N SER A 471 -1.56 18.58 1.97
CA SER A 471 -2.24 19.80 1.51
C SER A 471 -1.26 20.88 1.02
N GLY A 472 0.05 20.62 1.04
CA GLY A 472 1.09 21.57 0.62
C GLY A 472 1.63 22.49 1.74
N GLY A 473 1.28 22.23 3.00
CA GLY A 473 1.75 23.00 4.15
C GLY A 473 1.00 24.32 4.41
N PRO A 474 1.50 25.15 5.34
CA PRO A 474 2.62 24.88 6.26
C PRO A 474 2.28 23.84 7.33
N VAL A 475 3.30 23.23 7.94
CA VAL A 475 3.15 22.35 9.10
C VAL A 475 3.18 23.18 10.37
N THR A 476 2.16 23.06 11.23
CA THR A 476 2.04 23.92 12.42
C THR A 476 2.57 23.27 13.69
N VAL A 477 3.62 23.82 14.27
CA VAL A 477 4.23 23.37 15.53
C VAL A 477 3.89 24.36 16.65
N THR A 478 3.54 23.89 17.85
CA THR A 478 3.15 24.81 18.93
C THR A 478 4.30 25.68 19.43
N HIS A 479 5.49 25.11 19.65
CA HIS A 479 6.67 25.85 20.09
C HIS A 479 7.94 25.07 19.74
N PRO A 480 9.06 25.72 19.37
CA PRO A 480 10.30 25.05 18.96
C PRO A 480 10.88 24.11 20.01
N GLU A 481 10.73 24.44 21.29
CA GLU A 481 11.29 23.67 22.41
C GLU A 481 10.36 22.54 22.92
N VAL A 482 9.16 22.41 22.37
CA VAL A 482 8.20 21.40 22.85
C VAL A 482 8.69 20.00 22.49
N SER A 483 8.92 19.20 23.54
CA SER A 483 9.24 17.79 23.43
C SER A 483 8.14 16.93 24.04
N ARG A 484 7.96 15.72 23.51
CA ARG A 484 6.99 14.75 23.99
C ARG A 484 7.58 13.35 23.98
N TYR A 485 7.25 12.57 25.00
CA TYR A 485 7.51 11.14 25.05
C TYR A 485 6.54 10.43 24.12
N PHE A 486 7.07 9.60 23.22
CA PHE A 486 6.27 8.82 22.29
C PHE A 486 6.56 7.33 22.39
N MET A 487 5.52 6.58 22.09
CA MET A 487 5.62 5.15 21.82
C MET A 487 4.69 4.77 20.67
N SER A 488 4.95 3.60 20.11
CA SER A 488 4.11 2.99 19.08
C SER A 488 2.77 2.59 19.69
N ILE A 489 1.69 2.57 18.88
CA ILE A 489 0.39 2.07 19.36
C ILE A 489 0.46 0.58 19.71
N ARG A 490 1.23 -0.17 18.93
CA ARG A 490 1.46 -1.60 19.16
C ARG A 490 2.21 -1.79 20.46
N GLU A 491 3.29 -1.05 20.65
CA GLU A 491 4.09 -1.07 21.89
C GLU A 491 3.23 -0.69 23.11
N ALA A 492 2.41 0.36 23.02
CA ALA A 492 1.54 0.79 24.11
C ALA A 492 0.55 -0.31 24.53
N ALA A 493 -0.13 -0.92 23.57
CA ALA A 493 -1.05 -2.01 23.85
C ALA A 493 -0.34 -3.23 24.43
N GLN A 494 0.84 -3.62 23.90
CA GLN A 494 1.62 -4.76 24.41
C GLN A 494 1.98 -4.56 25.88
N LEU A 495 2.50 -3.37 26.21
CA LEU A 495 2.88 -3.03 27.56
C LEU A 495 1.67 -2.94 28.51
N VAL A 496 0.49 -2.51 28.02
CA VAL A 496 -0.77 -2.55 28.79
C VAL A 496 -1.20 -3.99 29.08
N LEU A 497 -1.14 -4.89 28.09
CA LEU A 497 -1.53 -6.30 28.26
C LEU A 497 -0.64 -7.00 29.30
N GLN A 498 0.69 -6.88 29.18
CA GLN A 498 1.60 -7.50 30.16
C GLN A 498 1.47 -6.89 31.56
N SER A 499 1.15 -5.59 31.65
CA SER A 499 0.95 -4.90 32.93
C SER A 499 -0.24 -5.47 33.74
N GLY A 500 -1.28 -5.95 33.06
CA GLY A 500 -2.41 -6.63 33.71
C GLY A 500 -2.01 -7.89 34.48
N ALA A 501 -0.96 -8.56 34.03
CA ALA A 501 -0.43 -9.77 34.67
C ALA A 501 0.58 -9.51 35.80
N LEU A 502 1.16 -8.30 35.84
CA LEU A 502 2.14 -7.89 36.86
C LEU A 502 1.50 -7.19 38.05
N GLY A 503 0.35 -6.53 37.86
CA GLY A 503 -0.35 -5.85 38.94
C GLY A 503 -0.74 -6.82 40.05
N THR A 504 -0.60 -6.38 41.30
CA THR A 504 -0.98 -7.06 42.55
C THR A 504 -2.30 -6.54 43.12
N GLY A 505 -2.68 -5.30 42.78
CA GLY A 505 -3.98 -4.70 43.12
C GLY A 505 -3.83 -3.26 43.61
N GLY A 506 -4.46 -2.30 42.91
CA GLY A 506 -4.35 -0.86 43.19
C GLY A 506 -3.06 -0.21 42.67
N ASP A 507 -2.22 -0.99 41.98
CA ASP A 507 -0.93 -0.54 41.48
C ASP A 507 -1.08 0.44 40.32
N VAL A 508 -0.17 1.42 40.29
CA VAL A 508 0.00 2.36 39.19
C VAL A 508 1.33 2.04 38.51
N LEU A 509 1.24 1.29 37.42
CA LEU A 509 2.38 0.96 36.57
C LEU A 509 2.63 2.13 35.61
N VAL A 510 3.90 2.52 35.48
CA VAL A 510 4.34 3.59 34.59
C VAL A 510 5.26 2.97 33.55
N LEU A 511 4.96 3.17 32.29
CA LEU A 511 5.78 2.65 31.20
C LEU A 511 6.99 3.57 31.01
N ASP A 512 8.17 2.97 30.82
CA ASP A 512 9.34 3.69 30.35
C ASP A 512 9.12 4.06 28.88
N MET A 513 9.14 5.37 28.60
CA MET A 513 8.87 5.91 27.27
C MET A 513 10.15 6.20 26.48
N GLY A 514 11.33 5.96 27.08
CA GLY A 514 12.63 6.33 26.54
C GLY A 514 12.82 7.84 26.45
N GLU A 515 13.64 8.28 25.49
CA GLU A 515 13.98 9.69 25.30
C GLU A 515 12.83 10.51 24.71
N PRO A 516 12.63 11.76 25.15
CA PRO A 516 11.62 12.64 24.58
C PRO A 516 12.01 13.08 23.16
N VAL A 517 11.03 13.17 22.27
CA VAL A 517 11.22 13.61 20.88
C VAL A 517 10.79 15.07 20.74
N ARG A 518 11.62 15.90 20.11
CA ARG A 518 11.24 17.29 19.80
C ARG A 518 10.19 17.29 18.68
N ILE A 519 9.10 18.03 18.88
CA ILE A 519 7.99 18.05 17.90
C ILE A 519 8.42 18.68 16.58
N VAL A 520 9.34 19.65 16.63
CA VAL A 520 9.93 20.26 15.43
C VAL A 520 10.72 19.24 14.60
N GLU A 521 11.58 18.44 15.23
CA GLU A 521 12.34 17.39 14.53
C GLU A 521 11.44 16.34 13.89
N LEU A 522 10.35 15.97 14.60
CA LEU A 522 9.36 15.05 14.07
C LEU A 522 8.67 15.62 12.81
N ALA A 523 8.30 16.91 12.85
CA ALA A 523 7.71 17.60 11.70
C ALA A 523 8.67 17.63 10.51
N GLU A 524 9.90 18.10 10.72
CA GLU A 524 10.94 18.16 9.69
C GLU A 524 11.22 16.80 9.07
N ARG A 525 11.32 15.75 9.90
CA ARG A 525 11.55 14.39 9.41
C ARG A 525 10.38 13.87 8.57
N MET A 526 9.15 14.19 8.95
CA MET A 526 7.96 13.83 8.15
C MET A 526 7.92 14.60 6.81
N ILE A 527 8.31 15.87 6.80
CA ILE A 527 8.43 16.69 5.58
C ILE A 527 9.46 16.07 4.62
N ARG A 528 10.67 15.80 5.11
CA ARG A 528 11.75 15.19 4.32
C ARG A 528 11.39 13.82 3.76
N LEU A 529 10.83 12.93 4.59
CA LEU A 529 10.40 11.59 4.12
C LEU A 529 9.27 11.64 3.09
N SER A 530 8.53 12.75 3.04
CA SER A 530 7.49 13.00 2.04
C SER A 530 8.04 13.55 0.71
N GLY A 531 9.35 13.81 0.64
CA GLY A 531 10.06 14.33 -0.54
C GLY A 531 10.10 15.85 -0.62
N TYR A 532 9.76 16.55 0.47
CA TYR A 532 9.78 18.01 0.56
C TYR A 532 10.98 18.47 1.37
N ASP A 533 11.45 19.70 1.10
CA ASP A 533 12.47 20.33 1.93
C ASP A 533 11.85 21.31 2.95
N VAL A 534 12.57 21.51 4.04
CA VAL A 534 12.28 22.50 5.09
C VAL A 534 13.06 23.79 4.83
N GLU A 535 14.24 23.71 4.20
CA GLU A 535 15.14 24.86 3.98
C GLU A 535 15.09 25.37 2.52
N ARG A 536 15.33 26.68 2.33
CA ARG A 536 15.18 27.37 1.04
C ARG A 536 16.28 27.09 0.00
N ASP A 537 17.38 26.44 0.36
CA ASP A 537 18.60 26.40 -0.47
C ASP A 537 18.72 25.18 -1.40
N ASN A 538 17.81 24.21 -1.34
CA ASN A 538 17.86 23.06 -2.24
C ASN A 538 17.10 23.33 -3.55
N MET A 539 17.87 23.47 -4.63
CA MET A 539 17.44 23.88 -5.98
C MET A 539 16.48 22.89 -6.70
N PHE A 540 16.03 21.81 -6.04
CA PHE A 540 15.36 20.67 -6.67
C PHE A 540 14.09 20.14 -5.96
N GLY A 541 13.73 20.65 -4.78
CA GLY A 541 12.59 20.14 -3.99
C GLY A 541 11.43 21.14 -3.86
N GLU A 542 10.19 20.64 -3.84
CA GLU A 542 9.05 21.43 -3.36
C GLU A 542 9.22 21.70 -1.86
N GLN A 543 8.84 22.90 -1.40
CA GLN A 543 9.09 23.35 -0.03
C GLN A 543 7.83 23.24 0.84
N ILE A 544 8.01 22.86 2.11
CA ILE A 544 6.98 23.00 3.13
C ILE A 544 7.56 23.71 4.36
N ASP A 545 7.01 24.87 4.68
CA ASP A 545 7.42 25.65 5.86
C ASP A 545 6.89 25.05 7.16
N VAL A 546 7.62 25.28 8.26
CA VAL A 546 7.18 25.02 9.64
C VAL A 546 6.76 26.35 10.29
N GLU A 547 5.50 26.45 10.71
CA GLU A 547 4.95 27.65 11.36
C GLU A 547 4.76 27.42 12.87
N TYR A 548 5.22 28.37 13.70
CA TYR A 548 5.07 28.30 15.15
C TYR A 548 3.80 29.04 15.62
N ILE A 549 2.83 28.30 16.16
CA ILE A 549 1.50 28.82 16.51
C ILE A 549 1.34 29.20 18.00
N GLY A 550 2.40 29.08 18.79
CA GLY A 550 2.39 29.34 20.24
C GLY A 550 1.86 28.19 21.09
N LEU A 551 2.18 28.23 22.38
CA LEU A 551 1.63 27.31 23.37
C LEU A 551 0.14 27.59 23.55
N ARG A 552 -0.67 26.53 23.50
CA ARG A 552 -2.10 26.63 23.86
C ARG A 552 -2.21 26.68 25.40
N PRO A 553 -3.15 27.46 25.96
CA PRO A 553 -3.35 27.58 27.41
C PRO A 553 -3.52 26.26 28.14
#